data_AF-I1C6E1-F1
#
_entry.id   AF-I1C6E1-F1
#
_cell.length_a   1.000
_cell.length_b   1.000
_cell.length_c   1.000
_cell.angle_alpha   90.00
_cell.angle_beta   90.00
_cell.angle_gamma   90.00
#
_symmetry.space_group_name_H-M   'P 1'
#
loop_
_entity.id
_entity.type
_entity.pdbx_description
1 polymer ?
#
loop_
_entity_poly.entity_id
_entity_poly.type
_entity_poly.pdbx_seq_one_letter_code
_entity_poly.pdbx_strand_id
1 'polypeptide(L)'
;MLNSYGGVPNGKIQGFRAPFLNYTIDTLNHLSKLGFLYDSSASALQDDAYWPYTLDHGMINDCWTGICAQNKIPGLWEIPMYSVLDNVSTPQLMDVYLSGQPEDVTKCKKNCKGVFLVSSCTKQKNVGSLEAFDKHYHGGRQPFGIYVHPTHLTGYPGLPDPTPKLEGLISLIKTLSERQDVWFVTNQQLIQWMKNPVKISELGAQDYMRCEQPVISKEICNGLDDDNNSMVDDNLLNNCNFGTTSFNTCFNCPNTAPTLGNPVPTGTPDQQQQHSVNTRHPLPNNCDTKWWDPIGNTCLCSSTECQYKDTAIPVNRTANGTNVSPNGSKSASLSSKISVNVLSAYALVFTLIFTF
;
A
#
# COMPACT_ATOMS: atom_id res chain seq x y z
N MET A 1 13.45 7.65 10.88
CA MET A 1 13.08 6.23 11.13
C MET A 1 12.93 5.44 9.84
N LEU A 2 11.92 5.71 8.99
CA LEU A 2 11.73 4.94 7.73
C LEU A 2 12.97 4.96 6.82
N ASN A 3 13.66 6.10 6.71
CA ASN A 3 14.92 6.16 5.97
C ASN A 3 16.07 5.41 6.68
N SER A 4 16.30 5.70 7.95
CA SER A 4 17.44 5.16 8.71
C SER A 4 17.37 3.65 8.99
N TYR A 5 16.17 3.11 9.23
CA TYR A 5 15.98 1.72 9.65
C TYR A 5 15.13 0.90 8.66
N GLY A 6 14.30 1.55 7.85
CA GLY A 6 13.57 0.90 6.75
C GLY A 6 14.28 1.04 5.41
N GLY A 7 15.38 1.80 5.35
CA GLY A 7 16.15 1.99 4.13
C GLY A 7 15.41 2.75 3.04
N VAL A 8 14.29 3.44 3.32
CA VAL A 8 13.55 4.15 2.26
C VAL A 8 14.18 5.53 2.00
N PRO A 9 14.58 5.89 0.76
CA PRO A 9 15.12 7.22 0.48
C PRO A 9 14.11 8.29 0.85
N ASN A 10 14.55 9.40 1.46
CA ASN A 10 13.62 10.46 1.92
C ASN A 10 12.70 10.97 0.80
N GLY A 11 13.21 11.13 -0.43
CA GLY A 11 12.39 11.55 -1.58
C GLY A 11 11.33 10.53 -2.04
N LYS A 12 11.36 9.29 -1.54
CA LYS A 12 10.34 8.27 -1.80
C LYS A 12 9.27 8.20 -0.69
N ILE A 13 9.47 8.87 0.45
CA ILE A 13 8.48 8.99 1.52
C ILE A 13 7.62 10.22 1.21
N GLN A 14 6.49 10.00 0.53
CA GLN A 14 5.71 11.09 -0.08
C GLN A 14 4.31 11.27 0.51
N GLY A 15 3.79 10.26 1.22
CA GLY A 15 2.43 10.25 1.74
C GLY A 15 2.35 10.30 3.25
N PHE A 16 1.28 10.89 3.76
CA PHE A 16 0.92 10.86 5.17
C PHE A 16 -0.55 10.46 5.35
N ARG A 17 -0.84 9.91 6.52
CA ARG A 17 -2.20 9.70 7.04
C ARG A 17 -2.16 9.87 8.55
N ALA A 18 -3.01 10.74 9.08
CA ALA A 18 -3.08 11.01 10.50
C ALA A 18 -3.65 9.80 11.28
N PRO A 19 -3.08 9.47 12.45
CA PRO A 19 -3.68 8.51 13.36
C PRO A 19 -5.13 8.90 13.69
N PHE A 20 -6.02 7.90 13.70
CA PHE A 20 -7.48 8.10 13.90
C PHE A 20 -8.14 9.04 12.89
N LEU A 21 -7.47 9.34 11.76
CA LEU A 21 -7.88 10.38 10.82
C LEU A 21 -8.05 11.75 11.48
N ASN A 22 -7.39 11.98 12.61
CA ASN A 22 -7.48 13.22 13.36
C ASN A 22 -6.36 14.16 12.93
N TYR A 23 -6.65 15.01 11.96
CA TYR A 23 -5.72 15.99 11.41
C TYR A 23 -6.20 17.41 11.69
N THR A 24 -5.26 18.35 11.68
CA THR A 24 -5.52 19.78 11.81
C THR A 24 -4.80 20.54 10.70
N ILE A 25 -5.06 21.84 10.57
CA ILE A 25 -4.28 22.68 9.64
C ILE A 25 -2.80 22.69 9.98
N ASP A 26 -2.44 22.56 11.26
CA ASP A 26 -1.04 22.51 11.69
C ASP A 26 -0.38 21.21 11.24
N THR A 27 -1.12 20.08 11.27
CA THR A 27 -0.67 18.83 10.64
C THR A 27 -0.33 19.08 9.17
N LEU A 28 -1.28 19.60 8.38
CA LEU A 28 -1.11 19.82 6.94
C LEU A 28 0.01 20.84 6.62
N ASN A 29 0.12 21.91 7.41
CA ASN A 29 1.19 22.89 7.28
C ASN A 29 2.57 22.26 7.54
N HIS A 30 2.68 21.38 8.53
CA HIS A 30 3.92 20.65 8.78
C HIS A 30 4.25 19.68 7.65
N LEU A 31 3.27 18.96 7.09
CA LEU A 31 3.47 18.09 5.94
C LEU A 31 4.02 18.86 4.73
N SER A 32 3.41 20.00 4.42
CA SER A 32 3.88 20.89 3.34
C SER A 32 5.31 21.38 3.57
N LYS A 33 5.62 21.85 4.79
CA LYS A 33 6.99 22.28 5.15
C LYS A 33 8.03 21.17 5.06
N LEU A 34 7.63 19.93 5.36
CA LEU A 34 8.48 18.75 5.27
C LEU A 34 8.57 18.18 3.84
N GLY A 35 7.83 18.73 2.88
CA GLY A 35 7.87 18.33 1.48
C GLY A 35 7.10 17.05 1.17
N PHE A 36 6.11 16.67 2.00
CA PHE A 36 5.18 15.59 1.66
C PHE A 36 4.37 15.97 0.42
N LEU A 37 4.12 15.00 -0.45
CA LEU A 37 3.34 15.19 -1.67
C LEU A 37 1.85 15.23 -1.36
N TYR A 38 1.37 14.35 -0.48
CA TYR A 38 -0.05 14.22 -0.19
C TYR A 38 -0.36 13.83 1.25
N ASP A 39 -1.54 14.24 1.71
CA ASP A 39 -2.27 13.66 2.84
C ASP A 39 -3.44 12.79 2.34
N SER A 40 -3.84 11.81 3.16
CA SER A 40 -5.03 10.98 2.93
C SER A 40 -5.68 10.71 4.28
N SER A 41 -6.13 11.79 4.91
CA SER A 41 -6.78 11.77 6.22
C SER A 41 -8.22 12.28 6.18
N ALA A 42 -8.58 13.09 5.18
CA ALA A 42 -9.93 13.64 5.09
C ALA A 42 -10.95 12.56 4.73
N SER A 43 -12.11 12.61 5.35
CA SER A 43 -13.23 11.74 5.03
C SER A 43 -13.97 12.27 3.80
N ALA A 44 -14.45 11.35 2.95
CA ALA A 44 -15.35 11.67 1.86
C ALA A 44 -16.63 10.84 2.02
N LEU A 45 -17.74 11.53 2.26
CA LEU A 45 -19.08 11.00 2.21
C LEU A 45 -19.59 10.98 0.76
N GLN A 46 -20.81 10.50 0.56
CA GLN A 46 -21.33 10.27 -0.80
C GLN A 46 -21.49 11.55 -1.62
N ASP A 47 -21.73 12.68 -0.97
CA ASP A 47 -22.00 13.98 -1.56
C ASP A 47 -20.75 14.84 -1.78
N ASP A 48 -19.61 14.49 -1.15
CA ASP A 48 -18.32 15.18 -1.28
C ASP A 48 -17.17 14.25 -1.70
N ALA A 49 -17.51 13.15 -2.38
CA ALA A 49 -16.60 12.18 -2.99
C ALA A 49 -15.92 12.72 -4.25
N TYR A 50 -15.03 13.69 -4.07
CA TYR A 50 -14.28 14.29 -5.16
C TYR A 50 -13.08 13.42 -5.59
N TRP A 51 -12.60 13.67 -6.80
CA TRP A 51 -11.25 13.25 -7.18
C TRP A 51 -10.22 13.92 -6.25
N PRO A 52 -9.03 13.32 -6.04
CA PRO A 52 -7.94 14.00 -5.35
C PRO A 52 -7.69 15.40 -5.89
N TYR A 53 -7.31 16.32 -5.02
CA TYR A 53 -7.14 17.73 -5.36
C TYR A 53 -5.98 18.33 -4.59
N THR A 54 -5.44 19.43 -5.10
CA THR A 54 -4.46 20.23 -4.37
C THR A 54 -5.15 21.21 -3.44
N LEU A 55 -4.51 21.53 -2.31
CA LEU A 55 -5.00 22.50 -1.34
C LEU A 55 -4.68 23.96 -1.74
N ASP A 56 -4.37 24.19 -3.01
CA ASP A 56 -4.19 25.53 -3.61
C ASP A 56 -5.44 26.41 -3.40
N HIS A 57 -6.61 25.78 -3.33
CA HIS A 57 -7.89 26.46 -3.13
C HIS A 57 -8.55 26.14 -1.78
N GLY A 58 -7.86 25.42 -0.89
CA GLY A 58 -8.35 25.02 0.43
C GLY A 58 -9.00 23.64 0.44
N MET A 59 -9.34 23.16 1.65
CA MET A 59 -10.05 21.89 1.84
C MET A 59 -11.52 22.01 1.44
N ILE A 60 -12.07 20.94 0.87
CA ILE A 60 -13.51 20.83 0.54
C ILE A 60 -14.19 19.61 1.18
N ASN A 61 -13.43 18.83 1.95
CA ASN A 61 -13.89 17.71 2.77
C ASN A 61 -13.80 18.07 4.27
N ASP A 62 -14.64 17.41 5.08
CA ASP A 62 -14.69 17.61 6.54
C ASP A 62 -14.94 19.05 7.00
N CYS A 63 -15.65 19.85 6.19
CA CYS A 63 -15.91 21.26 6.51
C CYS A 63 -16.66 21.49 7.82
N TRP A 64 -17.37 20.47 8.32
CA TRP A 64 -18.04 20.49 9.63
C TRP A 64 -17.06 20.66 10.81
N THR A 65 -15.78 20.33 10.62
CA THR A 65 -14.71 20.57 11.60
C THR A 65 -14.21 22.02 11.62
N GLY A 66 -14.66 22.84 10.65
CA GLY A 66 -14.13 24.18 10.40
C GLY A 66 -12.84 24.21 9.58
N ILE A 67 -12.29 23.06 9.15
CA ILE A 67 -11.04 23.00 8.37
C ILE A 67 -11.12 23.75 7.03
N CYS A 68 -12.28 23.76 6.36
CA CYS A 68 -12.47 24.43 5.07
C CYS A 68 -12.45 25.97 5.15
N ALA A 69 -12.62 26.55 6.34
CA ALA A 69 -12.53 27.99 6.55
C ALA A 69 -11.08 28.47 6.78
N GLN A 70 -10.11 27.54 6.80
CA GLN A 70 -8.72 27.82 7.14
C GLN A 70 -7.88 28.14 5.88
N ASN A 71 -6.60 28.42 6.07
CA ASN A 71 -5.72 28.87 5.00
C ASN A 71 -5.48 27.79 3.92
N LYS A 72 -5.12 28.25 2.72
CA LYS A 72 -4.70 27.43 1.59
C LYS A 72 -3.28 26.90 1.81
N ILE A 73 -3.01 25.69 1.32
CA ILE A 73 -1.68 25.05 1.42
C ILE A 73 -1.24 24.65 0.00
N PRO A 74 -0.68 25.59 -0.77
CA PRO A 74 -0.39 25.34 -2.17
C PRO A 74 0.53 24.14 -2.41
N GLY A 75 0.22 23.33 -3.41
CA GLY A 75 1.00 22.17 -3.86
C GLY A 75 0.83 20.89 -3.04
N LEU A 76 0.25 20.93 -1.83
CA LEU A 76 -0.08 19.72 -1.07
C LEU A 76 -1.35 19.09 -1.66
N TRP A 77 -1.32 17.79 -1.95
CA TRP A 77 -2.48 17.04 -2.40
C TRP A 77 -3.26 16.45 -1.22
N GLU A 78 -4.58 16.42 -1.33
CA GLU A 78 -5.45 15.59 -0.53
C GLU A 78 -5.98 14.43 -1.38
N ILE A 79 -5.93 13.22 -0.83
CA ILE A 79 -6.61 12.04 -1.35
C ILE A 79 -7.72 11.67 -0.37
N PRO A 80 -8.96 12.15 -0.60
CA PRO A 80 -10.07 11.91 0.30
C PRO A 80 -10.38 10.41 0.45
N MET A 81 -10.65 9.99 1.67
CA MET A 81 -11.01 8.62 2.00
C MET A 81 -12.50 8.44 1.78
N TYR A 82 -12.88 7.91 0.61
CA TYR A 82 -14.27 7.63 0.30
C TYR A 82 -14.86 6.56 1.24
N SER A 83 -16.02 6.88 1.81
CA SER A 83 -16.77 6.01 2.70
C SER A 83 -17.62 5.00 1.93
N VAL A 84 -17.68 3.79 2.48
CA VAL A 84 -18.60 2.74 2.04
C VAL A 84 -19.76 2.66 3.00
N LEU A 85 -21.00 2.59 2.50
CA LEU A 85 -22.15 2.40 3.38
C LEU A 85 -22.26 0.94 3.82
N ASP A 86 -22.46 0.76 5.13
CA ASP A 86 -22.80 -0.53 5.71
C ASP A 86 -24.28 -0.90 5.55
N ASN A 87 -24.67 -2.04 6.14
CA ASN A 87 -26.01 -2.61 6.02
C ASN A 87 -27.16 -1.76 6.60
N VAL A 88 -26.84 -0.77 7.43
CA VAL A 88 -27.78 0.19 8.00
C VAL A 88 -27.58 1.60 7.46
N SER A 89 -26.80 1.76 6.39
CA SER A 89 -26.50 3.03 5.73
C SER A 89 -25.60 3.97 6.55
N THR A 90 -24.78 3.43 7.45
CA THR A 90 -23.71 4.19 8.11
C THR A 90 -22.48 4.24 7.21
N PRO A 91 -21.89 5.42 6.99
CA PRO A 91 -20.61 5.55 6.30
C PRO A 91 -19.46 4.90 7.07
N GLN A 92 -18.64 4.12 6.39
CA GLN A 92 -17.46 3.43 6.92
C GLN A 92 -16.24 3.79 6.08
N LEU A 93 -15.21 4.37 6.69
CA LEU A 93 -14.01 4.84 5.99
C LEU A 93 -12.93 3.76 5.86
N MET A 94 -12.98 2.73 6.69
CA MET A 94 -11.97 1.67 6.74
C MET A 94 -12.58 0.42 7.34
N ASP A 95 -11.96 -0.73 7.09
CA ASP A 95 -12.35 -2.00 7.69
C ASP A 95 -13.84 -2.33 7.54
N VAL A 96 -14.41 -2.04 6.36
CA VAL A 96 -15.84 -2.20 6.05
C VAL A 96 -16.36 -3.62 6.33
N TYR A 97 -15.47 -4.61 6.31
CA TYR A 97 -15.75 -6.00 6.67
C TYR A 97 -16.05 -6.21 8.17
N LEU A 98 -15.91 -5.19 9.01
CA LEU A 98 -16.29 -5.19 10.43
C LEU A 98 -17.72 -4.68 10.67
N SER A 99 -18.27 -3.84 9.79
CA SER A 99 -19.59 -3.22 9.95
C SER A 99 -20.74 -4.11 9.44
N GLY A 100 -20.58 -5.43 9.50
CA GLY A 100 -21.51 -6.41 8.96
C GLY A 100 -21.01 -7.85 9.10
N GLN A 101 -21.63 -8.78 8.39
CA GLN A 101 -21.10 -10.14 8.24
C GLN A 101 -20.05 -10.17 7.10
N PRO A 102 -19.06 -11.08 7.12
CA PRO A 102 -18.04 -11.17 6.06
C PRO A 102 -18.63 -11.29 4.64
N GLU A 103 -19.81 -11.92 4.50
CA GLU A 103 -20.48 -12.03 3.21
C GLU A 103 -21.01 -10.68 2.71
N ASP A 104 -21.24 -9.69 3.58
CA ASP A 104 -21.71 -8.36 3.21
C ASP A 104 -20.65 -7.56 2.42
N VAL A 105 -19.37 -7.96 2.50
CA VAL A 105 -18.28 -7.40 1.68
C VAL A 105 -18.43 -7.78 0.21
N THR A 106 -18.95 -8.98 -0.06
CA THR A 106 -19.04 -9.60 -1.39
C THR A 106 -20.48 -9.70 -1.92
N LYS A 107 -21.49 -9.43 -1.09
CA LYS A 107 -22.91 -9.40 -1.50
C LYS A 107 -23.19 -8.17 -2.37
N CYS A 108 -22.95 -8.30 -3.67
CA CYS A 108 -23.97 -7.90 -4.62
C CYS A 108 -25.04 -9.00 -4.55
N LYS A 109 -26.24 -8.72 -4.03
CA LYS A 109 -27.27 -9.76 -3.85
C LYS A 109 -27.65 -10.31 -5.24
N LYS A 110 -27.00 -11.41 -5.65
CA LYS A 110 -27.20 -12.04 -6.95
C LYS A 110 -28.65 -12.52 -7.06
N ASN A 111 -29.38 -11.85 -7.93
CA ASN A 111 -30.18 -12.51 -8.94
C ASN A 111 -30.08 -11.76 -10.28
N CYS A 112 -28.86 -11.52 -10.75
CA CYS A 112 -28.59 -11.03 -12.09
C CYS A 112 -27.66 -12.00 -12.85
N LYS A 113 -28.05 -13.28 -12.93
CA LYS A 113 -27.55 -14.14 -14.00
C LYS A 113 -28.50 -13.98 -15.19
N GLY A 114 -28.03 -13.33 -16.27
CA GLY A 114 -28.65 -13.41 -17.59
C GLY A 114 -29.59 -12.27 -18.01
N VAL A 115 -29.48 -11.05 -17.48
CA VAL A 115 -30.33 -9.92 -17.93
C VAL A 115 -29.48 -8.78 -18.46
N PHE A 116 -29.57 -8.56 -19.76
CA PHE A 116 -28.95 -7.48 -20.56
C PHE A 116 -29.57 -6.10 -20.28
N LEU A 117 -30.35 -5.92 -19.21
CA LEU A 117 -31.07 -4.68 -18.90
C LEU A 117 -30.99 -4.36 -17.41
N VAL A 118 -30.24 -3.30 -17.09
CA VAL A 118 -29.90 -2.76 -15.76
C VAL A 118 -31.13 -2.15 -15.02
N SER A 119 -32.35 -2.32 -15.54
CA SER A 119 -33.54 -1.64 -15.04
C SER A 119 -34.41 -2.44 -14.05
N SER A 120 -33.99 -3.64 -13.61
CA SER A 120 -34.87 -4.57 -12.86
C SER A 120 -34.38 -5.00 -11.47
N CYS A 121 -33.36 -4.36 -10.89
CA CYS A 121 -32.99 -4.61 -9.49
C CYS A 121 -34.01 -3.94 -8.55
N THR A 122 -34.95 -4.73 -8.02
CA THR A 122 -35.94 -4.29 -7.03
C THR A 122 -35.30 -3.81 -5.72
N LYS A 123 -35.84 -2.69 -5.21
CA LYS A 123 -35.56 -2.01 -3.94
C LYS A 123 -35.30 -2.97 -2.75
N GLN A 124 -34.07 -3.36 -2.56
CA GLN A 124 -33.54 -3.83 -1.28
C GLN A 124 -32.32 -2.95 -1.01
N LYS A 125 -32.20 -2.35 0.18
CA LYS A 125 -31.09 -1.44 0.51
C LYS A 125 -29.77 -2.18 0.23
N ASN A 126 -29.12 -1.77 -0.85
CA ASN A 126 -27.87 -2.30 -1.34
C ASN A 126 -26.75 -1.72 -0.45
N VAL A 127 -25.83 -2.56 0.02
CA VAL A 127 -24.88 -2.23 1.10
C VAL A 127 -23.57 -3.00 0.88
N GLY A 128 -22.42 -2.33 1.06
CA GLY A 128 -21.10 -2.95 0.95
C GLY A 128 -20.17 -2.41 -0.16
N SER A 129 -18.99 -3.03 -0.26
CA SER A 129 -17.86 -2.51 -1.05
C SER A 129 -18.05 -2.61 -2.58
N LEU A 130 -18.74 -3.65 -3.07
CA LEU A 130 -18.98 -3.80 -4.52
C LEU A 130 -19.91 -2.72 -5.09
N GLU A 131 -20.95 -2.32 -4.37
CA GLU A 131 -21.83 -1.26 -4.84
C GLU A 131 -21.14 0.11 -4.77
N ALA A 132 -20.38 0.37 -3.69
CA ALA A 132 -19.56 1.55 -3.59
C ALA A 132 -18.60 1.63 -4.79
N PHE A 133 -17.93 0.53 -5.13
CA PHE A 133 -17.14 0.44 -6.34
C PHE A 133 -17.98 0.69 -7.61
N ASP A 134 -19.14 0.06 -7.78
CA ASP A 134 -19.98 0.22 -8.98
C ASP A 134 -20.47 1.67 -9.16
N LYS A 135 -20.71 2.40 -8.06
CA LYS A 135 -21.02 3.84 -8.12
C LYS A 135 -19.87 4.66 -8.70
N HIS A 136 -18.63 4.36 -8.31
CA HIS A 136 -17.45 4.99 -8.89
C HIS A 136 -17.29 4.58 -10.37
N TYR A 137 -17.40 3.28 -10.63
CA TYR A 137 -17.20 2.67 -11.94
C TYR A 137 -18.21 3.14 -13.00
N HIS A 138 -19.47 3.37 -12.61
CA HIS A 138 -20.52 3.86 -13.51
C HIS A 138 -20.74 5.39 -13.42
N GLY A 139 -20.10 6.05 -12.46
CA GLY A 139 -20.18 7.49 -12.22
C GLY A 139 -18.93 8.23 -12.69
N GLY A 140 -18.43 9.12 -11.82
CA GLY A 140 -17.30 10.01 -12.11
C GLY A 140 -15.92 9.33 -12.10
N ARG A 141 -15.85 8.02 -11.91
CA ARG A 141 -14.62 7.20 -11.88
C ARG A 141 -13.61 7.63 -10.82
N GLN A 142 -14.04 8.35 -9.78
CA GLN A 142 -13.18 8.73 -8.66
C GLN A 142 -12.46 7.49 -8.10
N PRO A 143 -11.24 7.62 -7.55
CA PRO A 143 -10.53 6.49 -6.98
C PRO A 143 -11.35 5.79 -5.90
N PHE A 144 -11.44 4.46 -5.99
CA PHE A 144 -12.09 3.64 -4.97
C PHE A 144 -11.04 3.12 -4.00
N GLY A 145 -11.04 3.65 -2.78
CA GLY A 145 -10.08 3.28 -1.75
C GLY A 145 -10.47 2.01 -0.98
N ILE A 146 -9.52 1.11 -0.76
CA ILE A 146 -9.66 -0.05 0.11
C ILE A 146 -8.72 0.16 1.30
N TYR A 147 -9.26 0.64 2.42
CA TYR A 147 -8.49 1.00 3.61
C TYR A 147 -8.69 -0.04 4.70
N VAL A 148 -7.60 -0.71 5.11
CA VAL A 148 -7.67 -1.86 6.01
C VAL A 148 -6.57 -1.83 7.07
N HIS A 149 -6.86 -2.38 8.24
CA HIS A 149 -5.87 -2.71 9.26
C HIS A 149 -5.60 -4.22 9.27
N PRO A 150 -4.33 -4.66 9.13
CA PRO A 150 -3.98 -6.07 9.18
C PRO A 150 -4.42 -6.77 10.47
N THR A 151 -4.46 -6.06 11.59
CA THR A 151 -4.83 -6.62 12.90
C THR A 151 -6.20 -7.29 12.94
N HIS A 152 -7.13 -6.92 12.06
CA HIS A 152 -8.47 -7.51 11.99
C HIS A 152 -8.55 -8.70 11.04
N LEU A 153 -7.46 -8.98 10.31
CA LEU A 153 -7.33 -10.04 9.32
C LEU A 153 -6.30 -11.10 9.74
N THR A 154 -5.56 -10.86 10.83
CA THR A 154 -4.60 -11.79 11.42
C THR A 154 -5.17 -12.46 12.67
N GLY A 155 -4.92 -13.76 12.84
CA GLY A 155 -5.42 -14.51 13.99
C GLY A 155 -4.87 -13.99 15.32
N TYR A 156 -5.73 -13.84 16.32
CA TYR A 156 -5.33 -13.44 17.67
C TYR A 156 -5.98 -14.35 18.72
N PRO A 157 -5.24 -14.83 19.75
CA PRO A 157 -5.80 -15.69 20.78
C PRO A 157 -7.01 -15.08 21.47
N GLY A 158 -8.13 -15.82 21.52
CA GLY A 158 -9.36 -15.39 22.18
C GLY A 158 -10.29 -14.52 21.31
N LEU A 159 -9.90 -14.19 20.07
CA LEU A 159 -10.79 -13.56 19.10
C LEU A 159 -11.33 -14.58 18.07
N PRO A 160 -12.47 -14.29 17.41
CA PRO A 160 -12.98 -15.11 16.33
C PRO A 160 -11.97 -15.26 15.17
N ASP A 161 -12.03 -16.40 14.48
CA ASP A 161 -11.22 -16.68 13.29
C ASP A 161 -11.44 -15.58 12.21
N PRO A 162 -10.38 -14.87 11.79
CA PRO A 162 -10.50 -13.82 10.78
C PRO A 162 -10.51 -14.35 9.33
N THR A 163 -10.29 -15.66 9.11
CA THR A 163 -10.21 -16.26 7.76
C THR A 163 -11.37 -15.86 6.85
N PRO A 164 -12.66 -15.87 7.28
CA PRO A 164 -13.77 -15.44 6.43
C PRO A 164 -13.67 -13.98 5.97
N LYS A 165 -13.14 -13.08 6.82
CA LYS A 165 -12.95 -11.65 6.49
C LYS A 165 -11.84 -11.48 5.47
N LEU A 166 -10.72 -12.19 5.66
CA LEU A 166 -9.60 -12.19 4.72
C LEU A 166 -10.02 -12.72 3.35
N GLU A 167 -10.71 -13.86 3.29
CA GLU A 167 -11.22 -14.42 2.05
C GLU A 167 -12.24 -13.51 1.36
N GLY A 168 -13.10 -12.83 2.14
CA GLY A 168 -14.02 -11.81 1.62
C GLY A 168 -13.29 -10.65 0.93
N LEU A 169 -12.24 -10.12 1.56
CA LEU A 169 -11.40 -9.06 0.99
C LEU A 169 -10.65 -9.52 -0.27
N ILE A 170 -10.04 -10.71 -0.24
CA ILE A 170 -9.35 -11.29 -1.40
C ILE A 170 -10.32 -11.49 -2.56
N SER A 171 -11.53 -11.98 -2.27
CA SER A 171 -12.59 -12.17 -3.27
C SER A 171 -13.04 -10.85 -3.91
N LEU A 172 -13.19 -9.79 -3.12
CA LEU A 172 -13.46 -8.43 -3.62
C LEU A 172 -12.35 -7.99 -4.58
N ILE A 173 -11.08 -8.05 -4.16
CA ILE A 173 -9.93 -7.63 -4.99
C ILE A 173 -9.88 -8.40 -6.30
N LYS A 174 -10.05 -9.73 -6.27
CA LYS A 174 -10.11 -10.58 -7.47
C LYS A 174 -11.26 -10.19 -8.39
N THR A 175 -12.45 -9.96 -7.84
CA THR A 175 -13.64 -9.57 -8.62
C THR A 175 -13.42 -8.24 -9.33
N LEU A 176 -12.79 -7.26 -8.67
CA LEU A 176 -12.49 -5.97 -9.28
C LEU A 176 -11.39 -6.06 -10.34
N SER A 177 -10.36 -6.89 -10.12
CA SER A 177 -9.23 -7.03 -11.04
C SER A 177 -9.59 -7.74 -12.34
N GLU A 178 -10.69 -8.49 -12.39
CA GLU A 178 -11.22 -9.10 -13.62
C GLU A 178 -11.71 -8.06 -14.65
N ARG A 179 -11.98 -6.81 -14.24
CA ARG A 179 -12.42 -5.74 -15.13
C ARG A 179 -11.23 -5.14 -15.89
N GLN A 180 -11.32 -5.07 -17.22
CA GLN A 180 -10.19 -4.71 -18.09
C GLN A 180 -9.68 -3.27 -17.92
N ASP A 181 -10.56 -2.38 -17.45
CA ASP A 181 -10.34 -0.95 -17.26
C ASP A 181 -10.19 -0.57 -15.77
N VAL A 182 -9.90 -1.54 -14.90
CA VAL A 182 -9.61 -1.34 -13.48
C VAL A 182 -8.14 -1.63 -13.19
N TRP A 183 -7.51 -0.71 -12.46
CA TRP A 183 -6.11 -0.82 -12.05
C TRP A 183 -5.99 -0.62 -10.55
N PHE A 184 -5.26 -1.53 -9.91
CA PHE A 184 -4.83 -1.36 -8.53
C PHE A 184 -3.50 -0.60 -8.54
N VAL A 185 -3.50 0.58 -7.94
CA VAL A 185 -2.38 1.50 -7.98
C VAL A 185 -2.06 2.03 -6.59
N THR A 186 -0.82 2.46 -6.40
CA THR A 186 -0.45 3.25 -5.22
C THR A 186 -1.00 4.68 -5.34
N ASN A 187 -1.09 5.38 -4.21
CA ASN A 187 -1.45 6.79 -4.21
C ASN A 187 -0.46 7.66 -5.01
N GLN A 188 0.82 7.29 -5.03
CA GLN A 188 1.82 7.97 -5.86
C GLN A 188 1.52 7.80 -7.35
N GLN A 189 1.22 6.57 -7.80
CA GLN A 189 0.86 6.30 -9.19
C GLN A 189 -0.42 7.04 -9.61
N LEU A 190 -1.42 7.10 -8.72
CA LEU A 190 -2.63 7.88 -8.91
C LEU A 190 -2.31 9.36 -9.15
N ILE A 191 -1.53 9.99 -8.27
CA ILE A 191 -1.15 11.41 -8.44
C ILE A 191 -0.30 11.62 -9.71
N GLN A 192 0.61 10.70 -10.04
CA GLN A 192 1.41 10.78 -11.28
C GLN A 192 0.50 10.78 -12.52
N TRP A 193 -0.49 9.88 -12.55
CA TRP A 193 -1.49 9.87 -13.63
C TRP A 193 -2.32 11.15 -13.63
N MET A 194 -2.77 11.66 -12.47
CA MET A 194 -3.57 12.89 -12.42
C MET A 194 -2.81 14.14 -12.89
N LYS A 195 -1.48 14.18 -12.71
CA LYS A 195 -0.63 15.26 -13.22
C LYS A 195 -0.50 15.25 -14.75
N ASN A 196 -0.57 14.08 -15.38
CA ASN A 196 -0.51 13.92 -16.83
C ASN A 196 -1.37 12.73 -17.28
N PRO A 197 -2.70 12.91 -17.38
CA PRO A 197 -3.62 11.81 -17.59
C PRO A 197 -3.50 11.23 -19.00
N VAL A 198 -3.32 9.91 -19.05
CA VAL A 198 -3.29 9.14 -20.30
C VAL A 198 -4.50 8.22 -20.40
N LYS A 199 -4.80 7.75 -21.62
CA LYS A 199 -5.90 6.79 -21.83
C LYS A 199 -5.56 5.45 -21.21
N ILE A 200 -6.59 4.65 -20.92
CA ILE A 200 -6.44 3.29 -20.39
C ILE A 200 -5.53 2.39 -21.24
N SER A 201 -5.54 2.58 -22.57
CA SER A 201 -4.70 1.86 -23.53
C SER A 201 -3.21 2.22 -23.44
N GLU A 202 -2.89 3.36 -22.83
CA GLU A 202 -1.53 3.90 -22.70
C GLU A 202 -0.99 3.75 -21.28
N LEU A 203 -1.85 3.43 -20.31
CA LEU A 203 -1.50 3.40 -18.89
C LEU A 203 -0.44 2.34 -18.59
N GLY A 204 -0.57 1.13 -19.14
CA GLY A 204 0.41 0.05 -18.95
C GLY A 204 1.79 0.34 -19.54
N ALA A 205 1.92 1.33 -20.43
CA ALA A 205 3.19 1.74 -21.02
C ALA A 205 3.89 2.85 -20.21
N GLN A 206 3.25 3.41 -19.19
CA GLN A 206 3.82 4.48 -18.38
C GLN A 206 4.90 3.93 -17.45
N ASP A 207 6.02 4.66 -17.33
CA ASP A 207 7.15 4.23 -16.50
C ASP A 207 6.76 4.04 -15.02
N TYR A 208 5.86 4.86 -14.50
CA TYR A 208 5.37 4.73 -13.12
C TYR A 208 4.43 3.54 -12.90
N MET A 209 3.96 2.88 -13.97
CA MET A 209 3.09 1.68 -13.89
C MET A 209 3.87 0.37 -14.01
N ARG A 210 5.19 0.41 -14.24
CA ARG A 210 6.00 -0.79 -14.39
C ARG A 210 6.21 -1.50 -13.05
N CYS A 211 6.17 -2.82 -13.07
CA CYS A 211 6.49 -3.68 -11.94
C CYS A 211 7.88 -4.28 -12.18
N GLU A 212 8.91 -3.63 -11.66
CA GLU A 212 10.30 -4.02 -11.91
C GLU A 212 10.99 -4.40 -10.60
N GLN A 213 11.64 -5.58 -10.59
CA GLN A 213 12.52 -5.99 -9.51
C GLN A 213 13.97 -6.02 -10.02
N PRO A 214 14.96 -5.55 -9.24
CA PRO A 214 16.37 -5.66 -9.61
C PRO A 214 16.76 -7.12 -9.89
N VAL A 215 17.64 -7.33 -10.87
CA VAL A 215 18.26 -8.64 -11.12
C VAL A 215 19.56 -8.70 -10.32
N ILE A 216 19.53 -9.40 -9.18
CA ILE A 216 20.66 -9.59 -8.28
C ILE A 216 20.85 -11.10 -8.10
N SER A 217 22.09 -11.59 -8.16
CA SER A 217 22.39 -13.03 -8.10
C SER A 217 22.54 -13.59 -6.68
N LYS A 218 22.55 -12.73 -5.66
CA LYS A 218 22.78 -13.05 -4.26
C LYS A 218 21.76 -12.26 -3.44
N GLU A 219 21.15 -12.90 -2.46
CA GLU A 219 20.31 -12.21 -1.48
C GLU A 219 21.09 -11.09 -0.77
N ILE A 220 20.53 -9.90 -0.76
CA ILE A 220 20.98 -8.75 0.03
C ILE A 220 19.81 -8.25 0.88
N CYS A 221 20.12 -7.54 1.97
CA CYS A 221 19.07 -7.02 2.84
C CYS A 221 18.49 -5.72 2.28
N ASN A 222 17.49 -5.81 1.40
CA ASN A 222 16.87 -4.68 0.72
C ASN A 222 15.32 -4.71 0.77
N GLY A 223 14.72 -5.72 1.42
CA GLY A 223 13.28 -5.90 1.50
C GLY A 223 12.66 -6.61 0.29
N LEU A 224 13.46 -7.29 -0.52
CA LEU A 224 13.04 -8.05 -1.70
C LEU A 224 13.55 -9.50 -1.60
N ASP A 225 12.89 -10.43 -2.31
CA ASP A 225 13.38 -11.80 -2.52
C ASP A 225 14.23 -11.80 -3.80
N ASP A 226 15.52 -11.50 -3.66
CA ASP A 226 16.44 -11.28 -4.79
C ASP A 226 16.89 -12.61 -5.42
N ASP A 227 17.06 -13.65 -4.61
CA ASP A 227 17.47 -14.98 -5.07
C ASP A 227 16.28 -15.88 -5.52
N ASN A 228 15.05 -15.39 -5.38
CA ASN A 228 13.80 -16.02 -5.81
C ASN A 228 13.52 -17.37 -5.10
N ASN A 229 13.90 -17.46 -3.82
CA ASN A 229 13.66 -18.63 -2.97
C ASN A 229 12.31 -18.56 -2.21
N SER A 230 11.51 -17.50 -2.43
CA SER A 230 10.24 -17.18 -1.74
C SER A 230 10.38 -16.79 -0.27
N MET A 231 11.58 -16.43 0.18
CA MET A 231 11.88 -15.86 1.48
C MET A 231 12.56 -14.51 1.27
N VAL A 232 12.03 -13.47 1.92
CA VAL A 232 12.58 -12.12 1.82
C VAL A 232 13.66 -11.94 2.88
N ASP A 233 14.85 -11.46 2.47
CA ASP A 233 15.98 -11.12 3.32
C ASP A 233 16.36 -12.25 4.31
N ASP A 234 16.31 -13.51 3.88
CA ASP A 234 16.43 -14.65 4.80
C ASP A 234 17.81 -14.69 5.50
N ASN A 235 17.80 -14.73 6.83
CA ASN A 235 19.00 -14.65 7.68
C ASN A 235 19.81 -13.34 7.55
N LEU A 236 19.27 -12.30 6.90
CA LEU A 236 19.98 -11.02 6.69
C LEU A 236 19.50 -9.89 7.59
N LEU A 237 18.35 -10.02 8.26
CA LEU A 237 17.82 -8.99 9.16
C LEU A 237 18.61 -8.90 10.47
N ASN A 238 18.77 -7.66 10.96
CA ASN A 238 19.24 -7.37 12.31
C ASN A 238 18.05 -7.20 13.24
N ASN A 239 18.07 -7.87 14.40
CA ASN A 239 17.02 -7.76 15.41
C ASN A 239 17.44 -6.77 16.50
N CYS A 240 16.75 -5.65 16.58
CA CYS A 240 16.96 -4.63 17.60
C CYS A 240 15.97 -4.84 18.73
N ASN A 241 16.45 -5.19 19.92
CA ASN A 241 15.63 -5.45 21.09
C ASN A 241 16.01 -4.54 22.26
N PHE A 242 15.04 -3.76 22.74
CA PHE A 242 15.18 -2.80 23.83
C PHE A 242 14.34 -3.18 25.05
N GLY A 243 14.02 -4.47 25.20
CA GLY A 243 13.21 -5.01 26.29
C GLY A 243 11.71 -4.91 26.01
N THR A 244 11.16 -3.68 26.02
CA THR A 244 9.72 -3.45 25.81
C THR A 244 9.36 -3.16 24.35
N THR A 245 10.34 -2.83 23.53
CA THR A 245 10.18 -2.54 22.11
C THR A 245 11.24 -3.31 21.33
N SER A 246 10.86 -3.89 20.20
CA SER A 246 11.80 -4.49 19.27
C SER A 246 11.39 -4.22 17.83
N PHE A 247 12.37 -4.26 16.92
CA PHE A 247 12.13 -4.19 15.49
C PHE A 247 13.25 -4.88 14.72
N ASN A 248 12.93 -5.33 13.51
CA ASN A 248 13.92 -5.85 12.57
C ASN A 248 14.32 -4.75 11.58
N THR A 249 15.58 -4.75 11.16
CA THR A 249 16.10 -3.80 10.19
C THR A 249 17.27 -4.39 9.41
N CYS A 250 17.47 -3.93 8.18
CA CYS A 250 18.69 -4.24 7.43
C CYS A 250 19.93 -3.46 7.90
N PHE A 251 19.75 -2.48 8.78
CA PHE A 251 20.77 -1.53 9.23
C PHE A 251 21.23 -1.79 10.66
N ASN A 252 22.10 -0.92 11.19
CA ASN A 252 22.55 -1.01 12.57
C ASN A 252 21.41 -0.70 13.55
N CYS A 253 21.43 -1.38 14.69
CA CYS A 253 20.54 -1.06 15.79
C CYS A 253 21.01 0.23 16.48
N PRO A 254 20.10 1.16 16.81
CA PRO A 254 20.45 2.29 17.66
C PRO A 254 20.82 1.82 19.06
N ASN A 255 21.53 2.67 19.82
CA ASN A 255 21.89 2.37 21.21
C ASN A 255 20.69 2.33 22.17
N THR A 256 19.58 2.96 21.78
CA THR A 256 18.35 3.12 22.55
C THR A 256 17.16 3.05 21.61
N ALA A 257 15.99 2.70 22.15
CA ALA A 257 14.76 2.68 21.36
C ALA A 257 14.48 4.07 20.76
N PRO A 258 14.20 4.20 19.44
CA PRO A 258 13.77 5.45 18.85
C PRO A 258 12.54 6.02 19.54
N THR A 259 12.50 7.35 19.70
CA THR A 259 11.37 8.07 20.30
C THR A 259 10.96 9.25 19.43
N LEU A 260 9.84 9.91 19.75
CA LEU A 260 9.44 11.15 19.07
C LEU A 260 10.49 12.26 19.22
N GLY A 261 11.13 12.37 20.40
CA GLY A 261 12.16 13.37 20.67
C GLY A 261 13.54 13.03 20.11
N ASN A 262 13.82 11.74 19.90
CA ASN A 262 15.05 11.25 19.30
C ASN A 262 14.75 10.07 18.35
N PRO A 263 14.34 10.35 17.10
CA PRO A 263 13.89 9.32 16.18
C PRO A 263 15.04 8.53 15.53
N VAL A 264 16.29 9.00 15.67
CA VAL A 264 17.49 8.32 15.17
C VAL A 264 18.61 8.43 16.23
N PRO A 265 18.50 7.69 17.36
CA PRO A 265 19.55 7.72 18.37
C PRO A 265 20.87 7.24 17.78
N THR A 266 21.97 7.87 18.20
CA THR A 266 23.31 7.47 17.76
C THR A 266 23.56 6.00 18.10
N GLY A 267 24.16 5.24 17.19
CA GLY A 267 24.67 3.90 17.51
C GLY A 267 25.74 3.98 18.61
N THR A 268 26.04 2.86 19.26
CA THR A 268 27.22 2.79 20.14
C THR A 268 28.49 3.03 19.31
N PRO A 269 29.53 3.70 19.86
CA PRO A 269 30.82 3.86 19.20
C PRO A 269 31.44 2.54 18.71
N ASP A 270 31.15 1.42 19.38
CA ASP A 270 31.56 0.06 19.00
C ASP A 270 30.95 -0.46 17.69
N GLN A 271 29.92 0.19 17.13
CA GLN A 271 29.39 -0.11 15.79
C GLN A 271 29.85 0.90 14.71
N GLN A 272 30.53 1.97 15.12
CA GLN A 272 31.16 2.94 14.21
C GLN A 272 32.68 2.73 14.10
N GLN A 273 33.26 1.88 14.95
CA GLN A 273 34.70 1.60 14.96
C GLN A 273 34.98 0.10 14.81
N GLN A 274 35.74 -0.21 13.74
CA GLN A 274 36.58 -1.40 13.54
C GLN A 274 35.89 -2.73 13.22
N HIS A 275 35.93 -3.11 11.93
CA HIS A 275 36.17 -4.47 11.44
C HIS A 275 35.40 -5.63 12.11
N SER A 276 34.21 -5.39 12.65
CA SER A 276 33.32 -6.47 13.10
C SER A 276 32.63 -7.06 11.88
N VAL A 277 32.61 -8.39 11.80
CA VAL A 277 32.07 -9.19 10.68
C VAL A 277 30.58 -8.89 10.40
N ASN A 278 29.90 -8.11 11.24
CA ASN A 278 28.47 -7.80 11.18
C ASN A 278 28.16 -6.28 11.12
N THR A 279 29.12 -5.43 10.76
CA THR A 279 28.88 -3.98 10.65
C THR A 279 27.94 -3.68 9.48
N ARG A 280 26.86 -2.92 9.70
CA ARG A 280 25.90 -2.52 8.65
C ARG A 280 26.01 -1.04 8.33
N HIS A 281 25.70 -0.69 7.09
CA HIS A 281 25.94 0.65 6.55
C HIS A 281 24.63 1.34 6.13
N PRO A 282 24.44 2.61 6.50
CA PRO A 282 23.24 3.36 6.14
C PRO A 282 23.14 3.51 4.62
N LEU A 283 21.90 3.64 4.12
CA LEU A 283 21.66 3.92 2.71
C LEU A 283 22.34 5.24 2.31
N PRO A 284 23.25 5.25 1.33
CA PRO A 284 23.86 6.48 0.85
C PRO A 284 22.91 7.25 -0.08
N ASN A 285 23.10 8.56 -0.20
CA ASN A 285 22.23 9.42 -1.02
C ASN A 285 22.31 9.15 -2.53
N ASN A 286 23.30 8.38 -3.00
CA ASN A 286 23.56 8.08 -4.41
C ASN A 286 23.27 6.61 -4.77
N CYS A 287 22.58 5.85 -3.92
CA CYS A 287 22.13 4.49 -4.21
C CYS A 287 20.64 4.35 -3.89
N ASP A 288 19.95 3.53 -4.67
CA ASP A 288 18.58 3.12 -4.38
C ASP A 288 18.61 1.88 -3.48
N THR A 289 17.69 1.77 -2.53
CA THR A 289 17.59 0.65 -1.57
C THR A 289 17.60 -0.70 -2.26
N LYS A 290 16.89 -0.79 -3.38
CA LYS A 290 16.80 -2.01 -4.20
C LYS A 290 18.16 -2.54 -4.67
N TRP A 291 19.20 -1.69 -4.68
CA TRP A 291 20.56 -2.07 -5.09
C TRP A 291 21.60 -1.96 -3.96
N TRP A 292 21.20 -1.52 -2.76
CA TRP A 292 22.13 -1.27 -1.68
C TRP A 292 22.31 -2.54 -0.83
N ASP A 293 23.54 -3.08 -0.78
CA ASP A 293 23.93 -4.11 0.18
C ASP A 293 24.44 -3.43 1.46
N PRO A 294 23.63 -3.38 2.55
CA PRO A 294 24.04 -2.73 3.79
C PRO A 294 25.09 -3.51 4.56
N ILE A 295 25.28 -4.81 4.28
CA ILE A 295 26.30 -5.65 4.94
C ILE A 295 27.62 -5.53 4.15
N GLY A 296 27.54 -5.58 2.82
CA GLY A 296 28.68 -5.42 1.92
C GLY A 296 29.14 -3.98 1.70
N ASN A 297 28.45 -2.98 2.24
CA ASN A 297 28.70 -1.54 2.02
C ASN A 297 28.84 -1.18 0.53
N THR A 298 28.02 -1.79 -0.33
CA THR A 298 28.20 -1.70 -1.78
C THR A 298 26.88 -1.43 -2.45
N CYS A 299 26.88 -0.47 -3.38
CA CYS A 299 25.77 -0.27 -4.30
C CYS A 299 25.99 -1.16 -5.51
N LEU A 300 25.16 -2.20 -5.66
CA LEU A 300 25.31 -3.19 -6.73
C LEU A 300 25.01 -2.61 -8.12
N CYS A 301 24.20 -1.56 -8.19
CA CYS A 301 24.01 -0.79 -9.41
C CYS A 301 23.55 0.65 -9.12
N SER A 302 24.18 1.61 -9.81
CA SER A 302 23.85 3.05 -9.73
C SER A 302 23.82 3.73 -11.10
N SER A 303 23.85 2.95 -12.19
CA SER A 303 23.84 3.46 -13.56
C SER A 303 22.45 3.36 -14.20
N THR A 304 22.30 3.90 -15.40
CA THR A 304 21.09 3.72 -16.23
C THR A 304 20.99 2.32 -16.85
N GLU A 305 22.01 1.49 -16.68
CA GLU A 305 22.10 0.13 -17.27
C GLU A 305 21.72 -0.97 -16.26
N CYS A 306 21.19 -0.59 -15.10
CA CYS A 306 20.71 -1.54 -14.10
C CYS A 306 19.68 -2.49 -14.69
N GLN A 307 19.90 -3.79 -14.47
CA GLN A 307 19.04 -4.82 -15.01
C GLN A 307 17.82 -5.04 -14.12
N TYR A 308 16.64 -5.10 -14.73
CA TYR A 308 15.39 -5.36 -14.04
C TYR A 308 14.68 -6.54 -14.68
N LYS A 309 14.00 -7.35 -13.86
CA LYS A 309 13.00 -8.32 -14.32
C LYS A 309 11.62 -7.71 -14.16
N ASP A 310 10.79 -7.88 -15.17
CA ASP A 310 9.36 -7.56 -15.10
C ASP A 310 8.68 -8.60 -14.20
N THR A 311 8.05 -8.13 -13.13
CA THR A 311 7.29 -8.95 -12.18
C THR A 311 5.79 -8.75 -12.31
N ALA A 312 5.33 -8.02 -13.33
CA ALA A 312 3.92 -7.87 -13.61
C ALA A 312 3.28 -9.24 -13.90
N ILE A 313 2.23 -9.56 -13.17
CA ILE A 313 1.45 -10.77 -13.40
C ILE A 313 0.34 -10.43 -14.41
N PRO A 314 0.25 -11.11 -15.56
CA PRO A 314 -0.88 -10.95 -16.45
C PRO A 314 -2.15 -11.35 -15.71
N VAL A 315 -3.07 -10.41 -15.53
CA VAL A 315 -4.44 -10.79 -15.14
C VAL A 315 -4.97 -11.62 -16.31
N ASN A 316 -5.42 -12.85 -16.05
CA ASN A 316 -5.91 -13.76 -17.08
C ASN A 316 -7.26 -13.24 -17.59
N ARG A 317 -7.21 -12.19 -18.42
CA ARG A 317 -8.34 -11.52 -19.04
C ARG A 317 -8.84 -12.46 -20.13
N THR A 318 -9.83 -13.30 -19.81
CA THR A 318 -10.49 -14.14 -20.82
C THR A 318 -11.03 -13.22 -21.90
N ALA A 319 -10.42 -13.31 -23.07
CA ALA A 319 -10.64 -12.41 -24.19
C ALA A 319 -12.02 -12.67 -24.81
N ASN A 320 -12.87 -11.64 -24.82
CA ASN A 320 -13.81 -11.41 -25.90
C ASN A 320 -13.65 -9.98 -26.38
N GLY A 321 -12.92 -9.82 -27.48
CA GLY A 321 -12.91 -8.61 -28.29
C GLY A 321 -11.82 -7.58 -27.96
N THR A 322 -10.77 -7.61 -28.78
CA THR A 322 -9.70 -6.63 -29.02
C THR A 322 -8.36 -6.92 -28.35
N ASN A 323 -7.37 -7.16 -29.23
CA ASN A 323 -5.98 -7.41 -28.92
C ASN A 323 -5.35 -6.20 -28.22
N VAL A 324 -5.36 -6.19 -26.89
CA VAL A 324 -4.34 -5.46 -26.13
C VAL A 324 -3.18 -6.44 -25.95
N SER A 325 -2.18 -6.32 -26.82
CA SER A 325 -0.90 -7.00 -26.68
C SER A 325 -0.28 -6.60 -25.32
N PRO A 326 0.25 -7.53 -24.52
CA PRO A 326 1.10 -7.19 -23.38
C PRO A 326 2.44 -6.68 -23.94
N ASN A 327 2.46 -5.41 -24.37
CA ASN A 327 3.69 -4.74 -24.79
C ASN A 327 4.49 -4.31 -23.56
N GLY A 328 5.12 -5.31 -22.93
CA GLY A 328 6.28 -5.19 -22.05
C GLY A 328 7.28 -6.35 -22.24
N SER A 329 6.99 -7.28 -23.16
CA SER A 329 7.77 -8.50 -23.32
C SER A 329 9.00 -8.29 -24.21
N LYS A 330 10.16 -8.05 -23.60
CA LYS A 330 11.43 -8.57 -24.14
C LYS A 330 11.68 -9.94 -23.48
N SER A 331 11.39 -10.97 -24.27
CA SER A 331 11.82 -12.38 -24.16
C SER A 331 12.67 -12.79 -22.94
N ALA A 332 12.11 -13.68 -22.13
CA ALA A 332 12.84 -14.84 -21.61
C ALA A 332 11.85 -15.99 -21.39
N SER A 333 12.07 -17.11 -22.10
CA SER A 333 11.27 -18.32 -22.01
C SER A 333 11.53 -19.06 -20.71
N LEU A 334 10.50 -19.39 -19.93
CA LEU A 334 10.57 -20.50 -18.98
C LEU A 334 9.22 -21.18 -18.81
N SER A 335 9.20 -22.49 -19.00
CA SER A 335 8.08 -23.36 -18.69
C SER A 335 7.98 -23.57 -17.19
N SER A 336 6.80 -23.43 -16.60
CA SER A 336 6.54 -23.95 -15.26
C SER A 336 5.21 -24.71 -15.22
N LYS A 337 5.31 -25.98 -14.80
CA LYS A 337 4.19 -26.79 -14.35
C LYS A 337 3.82 -26.30 -12.95
N ILE A 338 2.54 -26.01 -12.74
CA ILE A 338 1.99 -25.67 -11.44
C ILE A 338 1.90 -26.95 -10.60
N SER A 339 2.64 -27.02 -9.49
CA SER A 339 2.35 -27.93 -8.38
C SER A 339 1.94 -27.08 -7.18
N VAL A 340 0.65 -27.13 -6.86
CA VAL A 340 0.09 -26.61 -5.61
C VAL A 340 0.53 -27.57 -4.50
N ASN A 341 1.27 -27.08 -3.51
CA ASN A 341 1.38 -27.77 -2.23
C ASN A 341 1.14 -26.80 -1.08
N VAL A 342 0.26 -27.25 -0.20
CA VAL A 342 -0.35 -26.57 0.92
C VAL A 342 0.45 -26.92 2.20
N LEU A 343 0.49 -25.97 3.15
CA LEU A 343 0.81 -26.15 4.58
C LEU A 343 2.26 -26.51 4.96
N SER A 344 2.93 -25.55 5.62
CA SER A 344 3.52 -25.81 6.93
C SER A 344 3.59 -24.52 7.75
N ALA A 345 2.71 -24.45 8.75
CA ALA A 345 2.77 -23.46 9.81
C ALA A 345 3.86 -23.88 10.81
N TYR A 346 4.78 -22.97 11.12
CA TYR A 346 5.54 -23.04 12.36
C TYR A 346 5.24 -21.80 13.19
N ALA A 347 4.54 -22.04 14.29
CA ALA A 347 4.27 -21.08 15.34
C ALA A 347 5.55 -20.77 16.10
N LEU A 348 5.86 -19.48 16.26
CA LEU A 348 6.69 -18.99 17.35
C LEU A 348 5.87 -17.97 18.12
N VAL A 349 5.45 -18.41 19.31
CA VAL A 349 4.66 -17.66 20.28
C VAL A 349 5.55 -16.61 20.92
N PHE A 350 5.18 -15.33 20.81
CA PHE A 350 5.59 -14.31 21.77
C PHE A 350 4.39 -13.49 22.20
N THR A 351 4.03 -13.69 23.47
CA THR A 351 2.99 -12.99 24.22
C THR A 351 3.42 -11.54 24.46
N LEU A 352 2.60 -10.57 24.08
CA LEU A 352 2.69 -9.19 24.57
C LEU A 352 1.31 -8.74 25.03
N ILE A 353 1.17 -8.66 26.36
CA ILE A 353 0.04 -8.05 27.05
C ILE A 353 0.28 -6.53 27.03
N PHE A 354 -0.66 -5.76 26.50
CA PHE A 354 -0.74 -4.33 26.77
C PHE A 354 -2.04 -4.03 27.52
N THR A 355 -1.89 -3.63 28.77
CA THR A 355 -2.86 -2.82 29.51
C THR A 355 -2.58 -1.35 29.22
N PHE A 356 -3.57 -0.62 28.69
CA PHE A 356 -3.98 0.69 29.18
C PHE A 356 -5.49 0.83 29.01
#